data_AF-A0A3D4U8Q8-F1
#
_entry.id   AF-A0A3D4U8Q8-F1
#
_cell.length_a   1.000
_cell.length_b   1.000
_cell.length_c   1.000
_cell.angle_alpha   90.00
_cell.angle_beta   90.00
_cell.angle_gamma   90.00
#
_symmetry.space_group_name_H-M   'P 1'
#
loop_
_entity.id
_entity.type
_entity.pdbx_description
1 polymer ?
#
loop_
_entity_poly.entity_id
_entity_poly.type
_entity_poly.pdbx_seq_one_letter_code
_entity_poly.pdbx_strand_id
1 'polypeptide(L)'
;MAAFADGELSGDNAAFARVATWWMTREKSLVPLYFGGALEYGGAWNGNASDMVGTDLWPTASLFAGLSTPIGPVVLTGSVSEHGRSAVHFQLGHSF
;
A
#
# COMPACT_ATOMS: atom_id res chain seq x y z
N MET A 1 -3.47 -1.05 4.40
CA MET A 1 -2.34 -0.11 4.22
C MET A 1 -2.41 0.47 2.83
N ALA A 2 -3.02 1.64 2.66
CA ALA A 2 -2.82 2.43 1.44
C ALA A 2 -1.42 3.06 1.53
N ALA A 3 -0.67 3.11 0.42
CA ALA A 3 0.65 3.74 0.36
C ALA A 3 0.57 5.28 0.23
N PHE A 4 -0.65 5.82 0.14
CA PHE A 4 -0.91 7.25 0.17
C PHE A 4 -0.90 7.75 1.61
N ALA A 5 -0.20 8.86 1.86
CA ALA A 5 -0.24 9.53 3.15
C ALA A 5 -1.65 10.10 3.40
N ASP A 6 -2.13 10.00 4.64
CA ASP A 6 -3.37 10.65 5.06
C ASP A 6 -3.25 12.17 4.80
N GLY A 7 -4.14 12.69 3.95
CA GLY A 7 -4.21 14.12 3.61
C GLY A 7 -3.49 14.56 2.32
N GLU A 8 -2.98 13.64 1.51
CA GLU A 8 -2.30 14.01 0.25
C GLU A 8 -3.23 14.20 -0.95
N LEU A 9 -4.49 13.82 -0.79
CA LEU A 9 -5.53 13.86 -1.82
C LEU A 9 -6.63 14.82 -1.38
N SER A 10 -6.65 16.03 -1.93
CA SER A 10 -7.66 17.06 -1.67
C SER A 10 -8.56 17.22 -2.90
N GLY A 11 -9.65 16.46 -2.94
CA GLY A 11 -10.65 16.57 -4.00
C GLY A 11 -12.03 16.12 -3.52
N ASP A 12 -13.10 16.71 -4.07
CA ASP A 12 -14.48 16.29 -3.82
C ASP A 12 -14.76 14.86 -4.33
N ASN A 13 -13.88 14.32 -5.19
CA ASN A 13 -13.94 12.97 -5.71
C ASN A 13 -12.57 12.28 -5.60
N ALA A 14 -12.58 10.98 -5.32
CA ALA A 14 -11.39 10.14 -5.27
C ALA A 14 -11.63 8.78 -5.92
N ALA A 15 -10.61 8.25 -6.60
CA ALA A 15 -10.61 6.90 -7.14
C ALA A 15 -9.28 6.23 -6.87
N PHE A 16 -9.35 4.93 -6.61
CA PHE A 16 -8.22 4.12 -6.27
C PHE A 16 -8.41 2.70 -6.80
N ALA A 17 -7.37 2.17 -7.43
CA ALA A 17 -7.25 0.80 -7.85
C ALA A 17 -6.02 0.18 -7.21
N ARG A 18 -6.17 -1.06 -6.72
CA ARG A 18 -5.07 -1.83 -6.14
C ARG A 18 -5.04 -3.23 -6.70
N VAL A 19 -3.85 -3.67 -7.05
CA VAL A 19 -3.54 -5.06 -7.33
C VAL A 19 -2.49 -5.51 -6.33
N ALA A 20 -2.77 -6.57 -5.58
CA ALA A 20 -1.85 -7.11 -4.59
C ALA A 20 -1.65 -8.61 -4.81
N THR A 21 -0.42 -9.07 -4.60
CA THR A 21 -0.04 -10.47 -4.62
C THR A 21 0.71 -10.80 -3.34
N TRP A 22 0.53 -12.01 -2.84
CA TRP A 22 1.19 -12.50 -1.63
C TRP A 22 1.68 -13.93 -1.83
N TRP A 23 2.88 -14.19 -1.33
CA TRP A 23 3.51 -15.49 -1.27
C TRP A 23 3.80 -15.83 0.19
N MET A 24 3.36 -17.00 0.62
CA MET A 24 3.64 -17.52 1.96
C MET A 24 4.73 -18.58 1.87
N THR A 25 5.81 -18.40 2.63
CA THR A 25 6.89 -19.39 2.70
C THR A 25 6.59 -20.41 3.80
N ARG A 26 6.10 -21.57 3.36
CA ARG A 26 5.94 -22.85 4.09
C ARG A 26 5.06 -22.81 5.37
N GLU A 27 3.96 -23.56 5.32
CA GLU A 27 3.02 -23.85 6.42
C GLU A 27 3.60 -24.51 7.69
N LYS A 28 4.90 -24.84 7.75
CA LYS A 28 5.51 -25.62 8.85
C LYS A 28 6.60 -24.90 9.66
N SER A 29 6.67 -23.57 9.59
CA SER A 29 7.56 -22.79 10.46
C SER A 29 6.81 -22.30 11.70
N LEU A 30 7.48 -22.27 12.86
CA LEU A 30 6.96 -21.68 14.11
C LEU A 30 6.59 -20.19 13.96
N VAL A 31 7.17 -19.53 12.95
CA VAL A 31 6.85 -18.17 12.55
C VAL A 31 6.68 -18.17 11.02
N PRO A 32 5.43 -18.22 10.50
CA PRO A 32 5.20 -18.19 9.07
C PRO A 32 5.58 -16.81 8.52
N LEU A 33 6.47 -16.82 7.53
CA LEU A 33 6.89 -15.63 6.79
C LEU A 33 6.00 -15.50 5.55
N TYR A 34 5.43 -14.33 5.36
CA TYR A 34 4.78 -13.94 4.11
C TYR A 34 5.49 -12.74 3.52
N PHE A 35 5.52 -12.66 2.20
CA PHE A 35 5.96 -11.48 1.49
C PHE A 35 5.11 -11.30 0.26
N GLY A 36 5.07 -10.09 -0.29
CA GLY A 36 4.20 -9.77 -1.38
C GLY A 36 4.50 -8.42 -1.97
N GLY A 37 3.79 -8.12 -3.03
CA GLY A 37 3.86 -6.85 -3.71
C GLY A 37 2.47 -6.29 -3.93
N ALA A 38 2.36 -4.98 -3.97
CA ALA A 38 1.16 -4.30 -4.38
C ALA A 38 1.50 -3.20 -5.38
N LEU A 39 0.69 -3.07 -6.42
CA LEU A 39 0.62 -1.91 -7.28
C LEU A 39 -0.66 -1.17 -6.94
N GLU A 40 -0.51 0.12 -6.67
CA GLU A 40 -1.55 1.05 -6.33
C GLU A 40 -1.59 2.15 -7.38
N TYR A 41 -2.78 2.51 -7.82
CA TYR A 41 -3.01 3.59 -8.76
C TYR A 41 -4.20 4.40 -8.26
N GLY A 42 -3.97 5.63 -7.85
CA GLY A 42 -5.02 6.43 -7.24
C GLY A 42 -4.75 7.92 -7.34
N GLY A 43 -5.83 8.68 -7.18
CA GLY A 43 -5.86 10.12 -7.32
C GLY A 43 -7.17 10.70 -6.81
N ALA A 44 -7.15 12.01 -6.55
CA ALA A 44 -8.32 12.80 -6.18
C ALA A 44 -8.36 14.03 -7.06
N TRP A 45 -9.57 14.45 -7.40
CA TRP A 45 -9.80 15.58 -8.29
C TRP A 45 -11.05 16.32 -7.86
N ASN A 46 -11.14 17.57 -8.29
CA ASN A 46 -12.32 18.41 -8.15
C ASN A 46 -13.01 18.51 -9.52
N GLY A 47 -14.34 18.40 -9.58
CA GLY A 47 -15.09 18.53 -10.83
C GLY A 47 -15.49 17.22 -11.49
N ASN A 48 -15.44 17.16 -12.83
CA ASN A 48 -16.04 16.08 -13.61
C ASN A 48 -15.11 14.86 -13.71
N ALA A 49 -15.66 13.65 -13.89
CA ALA A 49 -14.86 12.42 -14.01
C ALA A 49 -13.89 12.40 -15.21
N SER A 50 -14.07 13.29 -16.19
CA SER A 50 -13.10 13.52 -17.28
C SER A 50 -11.76 14.06 -16.77
N ASP A 51 -11.76 14.77 -15.64
CA ASP A 51 -10.59 15.39 -15.04
C ASP A 51 -9.74 14.36 -14.25
N MET A 52 -10.27 13.14 -14.05
CA MET A 52 -9.53 11.98 -13.56
C MET A 52 -8.35 11.65 -14.46
N VAL A 53 -8.59 11.56 -15.77
CA VAL A 53 -7.61 11.11 -16.77
C VAL A 53 -6.76 12.30 -17.18
N GLY A 54 -5.92 12.79 -16.27
CA GLY A 54 -4.99 13.85 -16.62
C GLY A 54 -4.29 14.56 -15.48
N THR A 55 -4.86 14.58 -14.27
CA THR A 55 -4.41 15.59 -13.29
C THR A 55 -3.66 15.06 -12.07
N ASP A 56 -4.03 13.97 -11.40
CA ASP A 56 -3.36 13.57 -10.15
C ASP A 56 -3.39 12.06 -9.93
N LEU A 57 -3.04 11.26 -10.95
CA LEU A 57 -2.96 9.81 -10.82
C LEU A 57 -1.50 9.41 -10.55
N TRP A 58 -1.22 8.95 -9.33
CA TRP A 58 0.13 8.57 -8.92
C TRP A 58 0.26 7.05 -8.74
N PRO A 59 0.86 6.34 -9.72
CA PRO A 59 1.16 4.93 -9.54
C PRO A 59 2.22 4.76 -8.43
N THR A 60 1.93 3.84 -7.53
CA THR A 60 2.78 3.48 -6.40
C THR A 60 3.00 1.97 -6.39
N ALA A 61 4.27 1.56 -6.40
CA ALA A 61 4.67 0.17 -6.25
C ALA A 61 5.13 -0.06 -4.82
N SER A 62 4.64 -1.12 -4.18
CA SER A 62 4.97 -1.48 -2.80
C SER A 62 5.40 -2.93 -2.73
N LEU A 63 6.41 -3.20 -1.90
CA LEU A 63 6.81 -4.54 -1.49
C LEU A 63 6.64 -4.65 0.02
N PHE A 64 6.13 -5.79 0.49
CA PHE A 64 5.94 -6.03 1.91
C PHE A 64 6.42 -7.42 2.31
N ALA A 65 6.93 -7.53 3.53
CA ALA A 65 7.30 -8.79 4.15
C ALA A 65 6.85 -8.76 5.61
N GLY A 66 6.27 -9.86 6.09
CA GLY A 66 5.77 -9.94 7.43
C GLY A 66 5.87 -11.33 8.05
N LEU A 67 5.91 -11.32 9.37
CA LEU A 67 6.02 -12.49 10.24
C LEU A 67 4.80 -12.50 11.15
N SER A 68 4.07 -13.60 11.20
CA SER A 68 3.01 -13.77 12.20
C SER A 68 3.63 -14.23 13.51
N THR A 69 3.63 -13.36 14.53
CA THR A 69 4.12 -13.71 15.88
C THR A 69 2.95 -13.85 16.86
N PRO A 70 3.12 -14.54 18.01
CA PRO A 70 2.07 -14.70 19.01
C PRO A 70 1.55 -13.37 19.59
N ILE A 71 2.38 -12.33 19.60
CA ILE A 71 2.04 -10.99 20.08
C ILE A 71 1.45 -10.08 18.99
N GLY A 72 1.38 -10.58 17.74
CA GLY A 72 0.82 -9.87 16.59
C GLY A 72 1.69 -9.96 15.33
N PRO A 73 1.16 -9.53 14.17
CA PRO A 73 1.94 -9.49 12.95
C PRO A 73 3.03 -8.40 13.05
N VAL A 74 4.21 -8.72 12.54
CA VAL A 74 5.28 -7.77 12.28
C VAL A 74 5.38 -7.61 10.78
N VAL A 75 5.15 -6.42 10.24
CA VAL A 75 5.16 -6.16 8.80
C VAL A 75 6.07 -4.99 8.48
N LEU A 76 6.95 -5.19 7.51
CA LEU A 76 7.73 -4.14 6.89
C LEU A 76 7.24 -3.95 5.46
N THR A 77 6.93 -2.72 5.08
CA THR A 77 6.49 -2.34 3.74
C THR A 77 7.39 -1.23 3.22
N GLY A 78 7.93 -1.39 2.02
CA GLY A 78 8.62 -0.33 1.29
C GLY A 78 7.84 0.01 0.03
N SER A 79 7.56 1.28 -0.21
CA SER A 79 6.85 1.77 -1.39
C SER A 79 7.64 2.85 -2.13
N VAL A 80 7.40 2.93 -3.43
CA VAL A 80 7.97 3.93 -4.35
C VAL A 80 6.89 4.39 -5.32
N SER A 81 6.81 5.70 -5.56
CA SER A 81 5.89 6.32 -6.52
C SER A 81 6.67 6.97 -7.67
N GLU A 82 6.03 7.15 -8.83
CA GLU A 82 6.68 7.66 -10.07
C GLU A 82 7.44 8.99 -9.91
N HIS A 83 7.11 9.82 -8.92
CA HIS A 83 7.80 11.08 -8.62
C HIS A 83 8.96 10.95 -7.62
N GLY A 84 9.50 9.75 -7.42
CA GLY A 84 10.65 9.52 -6.53
C GLY A 84 10.30 9.59 -5.04
N ARG A 85 9.01 9.68 -4.70
CA ARG A 85 8.54 9.54 -3.31
C ARG A 85 8.66 8.08 -2.91
N SER A 86 9.42 7.83 -1.85
CA SER A 86 9.50 6.51 -1.23
C SER A 86 9.04 6.59 0.22
N ALA A 87 8.33 5.56 0.66
CA ALA A 87 7.93 5.44 2.05
C ALA A 87 8.30 4.05 2.56
N VAL A 88 8.76 4.00 3.81
CA VAL A 88 8.97 2.75 4.53
C VAL A 88 8.03 2.76 5.73
N HIS A 89 7.17 1.77 5.80
CA HIS A 89 6.23 1.60 6.88
C HIS A 89 6.58 0.33 7.67
N PHE A 90 6.66 0.48 8.98
CA PHE A 90 6.82 -0.63 9.91
C PHE A 90 5.56 -0.73 10.76
N GLN A 91 4.92 -1.90 10.76
CA GLN A 91 3.75 -2.20 11.56
C GLN A 91 4.09 -3.31 12.55
N LEU A 92 3.79 -3.07 13.82
CA LEU A 92 3.92 -4.02 14.91
C LEU A 92 2.59 -4.11 15.66
N GLY A 93 1.98 -5.29 15.69
CA GLY A 93 0.76 -5.54 16.45
C GLY A 93 -0.53 -5.31 15.66
N HIS A 94 -1.67 -5.43 16.36
CA HIS A 94 -2.99 -5.14 15.80
C HIS A 94 -3.24 -3.64 15.81
N SER A 95 -3.55 -3.07 14.65
CA SER A 95 -4.21 -1.77 14.56
C SER A 95 -5.66 -1.96 15.06
N PHE A 96 -6.06 -1.22 16.09
CA PHE A 96 -7.44 -1.20 16.62
C PHE A 96 -8.24 -0.06 16.01
#